data_AF-A0AA85KBF9-F1
#
_entry.id   AF-A0AA85KBF9-F1
#
_cell.length_a   1.000
_cell.length_b   1.000
_cell.length_c   1.000
_cell.angle_alpha   90.00
_cell.angle_beta   90.00
_cell.angle_gamma   90.00
#
_symmetry.space_group_name_H-M   'P 1'
#
loop_
_entity.id
_entity.type
_entity.pdbx_description
1 polymer ?
#
loop_
_entity_poly.entity_id
_entity_poly.type
_entity_poly.pdbx_seq_one_letter_code
_entity_poly.pdbx_strand_id
1 'polypeptide(L)'
;MHVTKFENMESPNIDCPALRLARNRNVSLPTSTEVADSFSFVVLADPQLGLFEKYIEKLPQPDHWDREVDHTTRAVNIINRLSPKPAFVVICGDLVNDQPGLSYRYKQTSDLLSVLSHLKSDIPLIVLPGNHDVGDHPDVNDIEDYKGVWGDDYFSFVVNRVRFLVLNTQYLWDDSKCVSLASEFRQWLNEQLSMKNEDFDMSVVFQHIPFFLDNIDEPDDYFNIPKKCRKEIIHQLYNNGIYYTFSGHLHKNNVITYTPRERDSNVKRDELPFSMISSSSVCVQLGDDQPGIRLVRINRLATNVSENCLKHVYWSLALSTLDY
;
A
#
# COMPACT_ATOMS: atom_id res chain seq x y z
N MET A 1 -34.81 9.17 17.85
CA MET A 1 -34.09 8.01 18.40
C MET A 1 -32.67 8.11 17.90
N HIS A 2 -31.74 8.52 18.76
CA HIS A 2 -30.31 8.44 18.46
C HIS A 2 -29.93 6.97 18.53
N VAL A 3 -29.60 6.37 17.38
CA VAL A 3 -28.90 5.10 17.36
C VAL A 3 -27.48 5.41 17.82
N THR A 4 -27.13 4.92 19.00
CA THR A 4 -25.77 4.81 19.51
C THR A 4 -24.95 4.05 18.46
N LYS A 5 -24.25 4.76 17.58
CA LYS A 5 -23.14 4.19 16.82
C LYS A 5 -22.06 3.83 17.84
N PHE A 6 -21.47 2.64 17.70
CA PHE A 6 -20.38 2.11 18.52
C PHE A 6 -20.79 1.49 19.86
N GLU A 7 -21.69 0.50 19.82
CA GLU A 7 -21.53 -0.64 20.74
C GLU A 7 -20.40 -1.52 20.20
N ASN A 8 -19.30 -1.60 20.94
CA ASN A 8 -18.17 -2.55 20.83
C ASN A 8 -18.25 -3.55 19.66
N MET A 9 -17.82 -3.16 18.46
CA MET A 9 -17.44 -4.16 17.48
C MET A 9 -16.10 -4.73 17.95
N GLU A 10 -16.13 -5.94 18.53
CA GLU A 10 -14.92 -6.68 18.84
C GLU A 10 -14.07 -6.79 17.56
N SER A 11 -12.76 -6.57 17.67
CA SER A 11 -11.85 -6.90 16.56
C SER A 11 -11.84 -8.41 16.36
N PRO A 12 -11.79 -8.92 15.11
CA PRO A 12 -11.71 -10.37 14.87
C PRO A 12 -10.54 -10.99 15.62
N ASN A 13 -10.78 -12.03 16.40
CA ASN A 13 -9.75 -12.74 17.16
C ASN A 13 -9.11 -13.85 16.29
N ILE A 14 -8.46 -13.44 15.20
CA ILE A 14 -7.72 -14.34 14.31
C ILE A 14 -6.24 -13.98 14.40
N ASP A 15 -5.42 -14.95 14.83
CA ASP A 15 -3.98 -14.80 14.82
C ASP A 15 -3.46 -14.91 13.38
N CYS A 16 -2.81 -13.85 12.90
CA CYS A 16 -2.13 -13.81 11.62
C CYS A 16 -0.63 -13.61 11.88
N PRO A 17 0.16 -14.68 12.09
CA PRO A 17 1.53 -14.57 12.60
C PRO A 17 2.51 -13.85 11.65
N ALA A 18 2.17 -13.72 10.38
CA ALA A 18 2.95 -12.95 9.41
C ALA A 18 2.71 -11.43 9.54
N LEU A 19 1.53 -11.00 9.99
CA LEU A 19 1.15 -9.59 10.11
C LEU A 19 2.06 -8.88 11.12
N ARG A 20 2.58 -7.73 10.73
CA ARG A 20 3.42 -6.87 11.58
C ARG A 20 2.71 -5.56 11.80
N LEU A 21 2.11 -5.44 12.98
CA LEU A 21 1.39 -4.25 13.39
C LEU A 21 2.39 -3.11 13.68
N ALA A 22 2.21 -1.99 13.00
CA ALA A 22 2.93 -0.76 13.33
C ALA A 22 2.46 -0.22 14.68
N ARG A 23 3.43 0.20 15.50
CA ARG A 23 3.19 0.83 16.80
C ARG A 23 4.16 1.99 16.98
N ASN A 24 3.65 3.12 17.44
CA ASN A 24 4.43 4.36 17.57
C ASN A 24 5.12 4.74 16.25
N ARG A 25 4.40 4.62 15.13
CA ARG A 25 4.83 4.97 13.77
C ARG A 25 6.04 4.18 13.26
N ASN A 26 6.29 3.00 13.81
CA ASN A 26 7.41 2.13 13.45
C ASN A 26 7.00 0.65 13.37
N VAL A 27 7.70 -0.10 12.51
CA VAL A 27 7.65 -1.57 12.47
C VAL A 27 9.07 -2.12 12.53
N SER A 28 9.32 -3.05 13.45
CA SER A 28 10.56 -3.83 13.50
C SER A 28 10.35 -5.15 12.76
N LEU A 29 11.16 -5.37 11.71
CA LEU A 29 11.16 -6.61 10.96
C LEU A 29 12.32 -7.51 11.42
N PRO A 30 12.11 -8.83 11.53
CA PRO A 30 13.19 -9.77 11.83
C PRO A 30 14.10 -9.86 10.60
N THR A 31 15.08 -8.97 10.52
CA THR A 31 16.09 -8.96 9.46
C THR A 31 17.36 -9.65 9.94
N SER A 32 18.10 -10.24 8.99
CA SER A 32 19.46 -10.72 9.24
C SER A 32 20.33 -9.54 9.69
N THR A 33 21.28 -9.80 10.59
CA THR A 33 22.35 -8.82 10.90
C THR A 33 23.23 -8.54 9.68
N GLU A 34 23.23 -9.44 8.70
CA GLU A 34 23.93 -9.26 7.43
C GLU A 34 23.07 -8.49 6.43
N VAL A 35 23.67 -7.44 5.92
CA VAL A 35 23.09 -6.45 5.02
C VAL A 35 23.20 -6.97 3.58
N ALA A 36 22.12 -7.53 3.03
CA ALA A 36 22.15 -8.20 1.73
C ALA A 36 22.36 -7.25 0.54
N ASP A 37 23.20 -7.65 -0.44
CA ASP A 37 23.47 -6.89 -1.67
C ASP A 37 22.22 -6.65 -2.52
N SER A 38 21.31 -7.62 -2.54
CA SER A 38 20.01 -7.48 -3.19
C SER A 38 18.95 -8.29 -2.44
N PHE A 39 17.72 -7.82 -2.52
CA PHE A 39 16.56 -8.51 -1.95
C PHE A 39 15.31 -8.21 -2.77
N SER A 40 14.24 -8.96 -2.50
CA SER A 40 12.96 -8.76 -3.17
C SER A 40 11.83 -8.65 -2.15
N PHE A 41 10.76 -7.95 -2.52
CA PHE A 41 9.51 -7.88 -1.77
C PHE A 41 8.33 -7.96 -2.75
N VAL A 42 7.14 -8.24 -2.23
CA VAL A 42 5.92 -8.35 -3.03
C VAL A 42 4.95 -7.23 -2.65
N VAL A 43 4.34 -6.61 -3.65
CA VAL A 43 3.23 -5.65 -3.50
C VAL A 43 1.95 -6.31 -3.99
N LEU A 44 0.95 -6.33 -3.11
CA LEU A 44 -0.45 -6.60 -3.42
C LEU A 44 -1.23 -5.29 -3.33
N ALA A 45 -2.38 -5.23 -3.98
CA ALA A 45 -3.30 -4.11 -3.91
C ALA A 45 -4.74 -4.62 -3.91
N ASP A 46 -5.61 -3.91 -3.21
CA ASP A 46 -7.07 -4.02 -3.30
C ASP A 46 -7.61 -5.47 -3.25
N PRO A 47 -7.29 -6.31 -2.23
CA PRO A 47 -7.97 -7.60 -2.07
C PRO A 47 -9.48 -7.41 -1.89
N GLN A 48 -9.87 -6.34 -1.19
CA GLN A 48 -11.21 -5.75 -1.14
C GLN A 48 -12.35 -6.76 -1.13
N LEU A 49 -12.31 -7.70 -0.17
CA LEU A 49 -13.30 -8.77 -0.05
C LEU A 49 -14.72 -8.17 0.00
N GLY A 50 -15.58 -8.64 -0.91
CA GLY A 50 -16.98 -8.22 -1.03
C GLY A 50 -17.22 -7.16 -2.09
N LEU A 51 -16.22 -6.85 -2.92
CA LEU A 51 -16.36 -5.93 -4.04
C LEU A 51 -16.97 -6.62 -5.26
N PHE A 52 -16.58 -7.86 -5.57
CA PHE A 52 -16.83 -8.50 -6.87
C PHE A 52 -18.33 -8.58 -7.17
N GLU A 53 -19.09 -9.30 -6.34
CA GLU A 53 -20.52 -9.53 -6.59
C GLU A 53 -21.32 -8.23 -6.54
N LYS A 54 -20.95 -7.34 -5.62
CA LYS A 54 -21.65 -6.07 -5.39
C LYS A 54 -21.42 -5.07 -6.52
N TYR A 55 -20.19 -4.91 -6.99
CA TYR A 55 -19.82 -3.87 -7.95
C TYR A 55 -19.82 -4.36 -9.40
N ILE A 56 -19.23 -5.52 -9.66
CA ILE A 56 -19.09 -6.07 -11.01
C ILE A 56 -20.41 -6.70 -11.46
N GLU A 57 -20.98 -7.58 -10.64
CA GLU A 57 -22.19 -8.34 -11.00
C GLU A 57 -23.48 -7.68 -10.56
N LYS A 58 -23.41 -6.75 -9.59
CA LYS A 58 -24.55 -6.01 -9.04
C LYS A 58 -25.62 -6.94 -8.47
N LEU A 59 -25.19 -8.01 -7.79
CA LEU A 59 -26.10 -8.96 -7.16
C LEU A 59 -26.79 -8.33 -5.94
N PRO A 60 -28.04 -8.74 -5.64
CA PRO A 60 -28.71 -8.34 -4.41
C PRO A 60 -28.08 -9.06 -3.20
N GLN A 61 -28.23 -8.46 -2.02
CA GLN A 61 -27.80 -9.07 -0.76
C GLN A 61 -28.47 -10.44 -0.51
N PRO A 62 -27.80 -11.35 0.23
CA PRO A 62 -26.54 -11.16 0.96
C PRO A 62 -25.30 -11.07 0.05
N ASP A 63 -24.30 -10.29 0.48
CA ASP A 63 -23.05 -10.14 -0.26
C ASP A 63 -22.15 -11.36 0.01
N HIS A 64 -21.54 -11.94 -1.04
CA HIS A 64 -20.53 -12.99 -0.93
C HIS A 64 -19.18 -12.54 -1.49
N TRP A 65 -18.10 -13.16 -1.01
CA TRP A 65 -16.71 -12.82 -1.36
C TRP A 65 -15.81 -14.05 -1.50
N ASP A 66 -16.42 -15.20 -1.82
CA ASP A 66 -15.70 -16.48 -1.98
C ASP A 66 -14.62 -16.39 -3.07
N ARG A 67 -14.86 -15.60 -4.14
CA ARG A 67 -13.90 -15.40 -5.23
C ARG A 67 -12.70 -14.57 -4.79
N GLU A 68 -12.91 -13.50 -4.03
CA GLU A 68 -11.85 -12.69 -3.47
C GLU A 68 -11.01 -13.49 -2.45
N VAL A 69 -11.67 -14.35 -1.67
CA VAL A 69 -10.99 -15.32 -0.79
C VAL A 69 -10.11 -16.28 -1.59
N ASP A 70 -10.62 -16.87 -2.67
CA ASP A 70 -9.85 -17.79 -3.52
C ASP A 70 -8.67 -17.07 -4.21
N HIS A 71 -8.89 -15.89 -4.79
CA HIS A 71 -7.82 -15.09 -5.41
C HIS A 71 -6.73 -14.70 -4.41
N THR A 72 -7.11 -14.22 -3.22
CA THR A 72 -6.15 -13.89 -2.16
C THR A 72 -5.41 -15.13 -1.67
N THR A 73 -6.09 -16.27 -1.54
CA THR A 73 -5.49 -17.57 -1.17
C THR A 73 -4.45 -18.01 -2.20
N ARG A 74 -4.75 -17.85 -3.50
CA ARG A 74 -3.78 -18.15 -4.58
C ARG A 74 -2.55 -17.26 -4.50
N ALA A 75 -2.72 -15.95 -4.25
CA ALA A 75 -1.60 -15.03 -4.07
C ALA A 75 -0.71 -15.46 -2.89
N VAL A 76 -1.29 -15.77 -1.73
CA VAL A 76 -0.57 -16.28 -0.55
C VAL A 76 0.20 -17.56 -0.89
N ASN A 77 -0.43 -18.52 -1.57
CA ASN A 77 0.21 -19.77 -1.98
C ASN A 77 1.37 -19.58 -2.96
N ILE A 78 1.27 -18.63 -3.89
CA ILE A 78 2.37 -18.27 -4.80
C ILE A 78 3.51 -17.64 -4.02
N ILE A 79 3.22 -16.65 -3.16
CA ILE A 79 4.22 -15.97 -2.34
C ILE A 79 5.00 -16.96 -1.47
N ASN A 80 4.30 -17.90 -0.82
CA ASN A 80 4.90 -18.95 -0.01
C ASN A 80 5.88 -19.87 -0.76
N ARG A 81 5.78 -19.94 -2.10
CA ARG A 81 6.62 -20.75 -2.98
C ARG A 81 7.76 -19.97 -3.64
N LEU A 82 7.81 -18.64 -3.50
CA LEU A 82 8.88 -17.82 -4.07
C LEU A 82 10.23 -18.22 -3.45
N SER A 83 11.23 -18.40 -4.32
CA SER A 83 12.60 -18.71 -3.96
C SER A 83 13.56 -17.86 -4.81
N PRO A 84 14.41 -17.01 -4.22
CA PRO A 84 14.51 -16.72 -2.78
C PRO A 84 13.21 -16.16 -2.19
N LYS A 85 13.00 -16.38 -0.88
CA LYS A 85 11.82 -15.83 -0.20
C LYS A 85 11.86 -14.29 -0.22
N PRO A 86 10.69 -13.61 -0.34
CA PRO A 86 10.65 -12.16 -0.23
C PRO A 86 10.99 -11.72 1.20
N ALA A 87 11.62 -10.56 1.32
CA ALA A 87 11.97 -9.94 2.59
C ALA A 87 10.73 -9.47 3.37
N PHE A 88 9.66 -9.11 2.64
CA PHE A 88 8.33 -8.81 3.17
C PHE A 88 7.30 -8.79 2.02
N VAL A 89 6.03 -8.76 2.40
CA VAL A 89 4.87 -8.48 1.54
C VAL A 89 4.21 -7.20 2.06
N VAL A 90 3.75 -6.34 1.14
CA VAL A 90 2.92 -5.18 1.48
C VAL A 90 1.59 -5.23 0.72
N ILE A 91 0.48 -4.87 1.37
CA ILE A 91 -0.84 -4.68 0.74
C ILE A 91 -1.16 -3.18 0.72
N CYS A 92 -1.30 -2.62 -0.47
CA CYS A 92 -1.56 -1.19 -0.70
C CYS A 92 -3.05 -0.84 -0.60
N GLY A 93 -3.65 -0.98 0.58
CA GLY A 93 -5.01 -0.51 0.88
C GLY A 93 -6.14 -1.32 0.25
N ASP A 94 -7.35 -0.89 0.58
CA ASP A 94 -8.64 -1.51 0.30
C ASP A 94 -8.63 -3.00 0.66
N LEU A 95 -8.42 -3.24 1.95
CA LEU A 95 -8.33 -4.59 2.50
C LEU A 95 -9.70 -5.30 2.38
N VAL A 96 -10.77 -4.61 2.75
CA VAL A 96 -12.15 -5.11 2.68
C VAL A 96 -13.08 -4.08 2.05
N ASN A 97 -14.20 -4.51 1.46
CA ASN A 97 -15.08 -3.60 0.73
C ASN A 97 -16.00 -2.77 1.64
N ASP A 98 -16.52 -3.34 2.73
CA ASP A 98 -17.42 -2.62 3.61
C ASP A 98 -16.65 -1.61 4.48
N GLN A 99 -16.91 -0.33 4.19
CA GLN A 99 -16.41 0.82 4.93
C GLN A 99 -16.77 0.78 6.42
N PRO A 100 -16.06 1.54 7.27
CA PRO A 100 -16.38 1.67 8.70
C PRO A 100 -17.88 1.86 8.97
N GLY A 101 -18.41 1.05 9.90
CA GLY A 101 -19.81 1.07 10.29
C GLY A 101 -20.78 0.30 9.38
N LEU A 102 -20.33 -0.34 8.30
CA LEU A 102 -21.14 -1.23 7.49
C LEU A 102 -21.11 -2.68 8.01
N SER A 103 -22.20 -3.42 7.77
CA SER A 103 -22.49 -4.69 8.46
C SER A 103 -21.61 -5.87 8.07
N TYR A 104 -21.04 -5.90 6.86
CA TYR A 104 -20.17 -7.02 6.45
C TYR A 104 -18.71 -6.82 6.83
N ARG A 105 -18.31 -5.60 7.25
CA ARG A 105 -16.92 -5.25 7.55
C ARG A 105 -16.23 -6.24 8.50
N TYR A 106 -16.90 -6.62 9.58
CA TYR A 106 -16.33 -7.58 10.55
C TYR A 106 -16.05 -8.95 9.88
N LYS A 107 -17.01 -9.46 9.11
CA LYS A 107 -16.88 -10.79 8.46
C LYS A 107 -15.84 -10.76 7.34
N GLN A 108 -15.83 -9.73 6.51
CA GLN A 108 -14.82 -9.56 5.46
C GLN A 108 -13.42 -9.43 6.08
N THR A 109 -13.27 -8.67 7.17
CA THR A 109 -11.99 -8.51 7.89
C THR A 109 -11.54 -9.85 8.48
N SER A 110 -12.46 -10.58 9.10
CA SER A 110 -12.21 -11.91 9.66
C SER A 110 -11.73 -12.88 8.57
N ASP A 111 -12.42 -12.97 7.45
CA ASP A 111 -12.06 -13.92 6.38
C ASP A 111 -10.75 -13.51 5.68
N LEU A 112 -10.49 -12.20 5.52
CA LEU A 112 -9.21 -11.74 5.02
C LEU A 112 -8.06 -12.13 5.96
N LEU A 113 -8.19 -11.88 7.27
CA LEU A 113 -7.19 -12.29 8.26
C LEU A 113 -6.99 -13.80 8.26
N SER A 114 -8.07 -14.58 8.10
CA SER A 114 -8.00 -16.04 7.98
C SER A 114 -7.15 -16.46 6.79
N VAL A 115 -7.39 -15.90 5.60
CA VAL A 115 -6.58 -16.20 4.40
C VAL A 115 -5.12 -15.77 4.59
N LEU A 116 -4.89 -14.57 5.11
CA LEU A 116 -3.54 -14.02 5.33
C LEU A 116 -2.76 -14.78 6.40
N SER A 117 -3.42 -15.44 7.35
CA SER A 117 -2.78 -16.29 8.37
C SER A 117 -2.01 -17.47 7.79
N HIS A 118 -2.31 -17.87 6.55
CA HIS A 118 -1.60 -18.92 5.82
C HIS A 118 -0.30 -18.44 5.16
N LEU A 119 -0.01 -17.13 5.15
CA LEU A 119 1.30 -16.64 4.76
C LEU A 119 2.34 -17.12 5.77
N LYS A 120 3.45 -17.68 5.29
CA LYS A 120 4.52 -18.17 6.15
C LYS A 120 4.96 -17.06 7.12
N SER A 121 5.01 -17.39 8.41
CA SER A 121 5.26 -16.42 9.49
C SER A 121 6.64 -15.76 9.44
N ASP A 122 7.58 -16.35 8.70
CA ASP A 122 8.93 -15.82 8.45
C ASP A 122 9.01 -14.90 7.21
N ILE A 123 7.86 -14.59 6.59
CA ILE A 123 7.65 -13.56 5.58
C ILE A 123 6.76 -12.46 6.21
N PRO A 124 7.34 -11.34 6.66
CA PRO A 124 6.57 -10.25 7.22
C PRO A 124 5.51 -9.70 6.26
N LEU A 125 4.32 -9.44 6.80
CA LEU A 125 3.20 -8.80 6.10
C LEU A 125 2.96 -7.41 6.67
N ILE A 126 2.97 -6.43 5.78
CA ILE A 126 2.71 -5.02 6.03
C ILE A 126 1.40 -4.65 5.32
N VAL A 127 0.58 -3.82 5.96
CA VAL A 127 -0.65 -3.28 5.37
C VAL A 127 -0.70 -1.77 5.58
N LEU A 128 -1.45 -1.09 4.72
CA LEU A 128 -1.78 0.33 4.83
C LEU A 128 -3.25 0.54 4.47
N PRO A 129 -3.90 1.62 4.93
CA PRO A 129 -5.31 1.85 4.66
C PRO A 129 -5.56 2.39 3.25
N GLY A 130 -6.63 1.92 2.63
CA GLY A 130 -7.30 2.57 1.50
C GLY A 130 -8.58 3.29 1.89
N ASN A 131 -9.31 3.84 0.92
CA ASN A 131 -10.53 4.60 1.19
C ASN A 131 -11.69 3.69 1.63
N HIS A 132 -11.67 2.39 1.34
CA HIS A 132 -12.63 1.44 1.94
C HIS A 132 -12.26 1.04 3.37
N ASP A 133 -11.01 1.25 3.77
CA ASP A 133 -10.56 0.90 5.12
C ASP A 133 -10.84 2.01 6.13
N VAL A 134 -10.71 3.28 5.74
CA VAL A 134 -10.91 4.44 6.63
C VAL A 134 -11.96 5.44 6.13
N GLY A 135 -12.55 5.22 4.95
CA GLY A 135 -13.50 6.14 4.32
C GLY A 135 -12.85 7.16 3.37
N ASP A 136 -13.65 7.73 2.47
CA ASP A 136 -13.21 8.80 1.56
C ASP A 136 -12.94 10.13 2.31
N HIS A 137 -13.64 10.33 3.43
CA HIS A 137 -13.55 11.52 4.30
C HIS A 137 -13.44 11.05 5.77
N PRO A 138 -12.31 10.45 6.16
CA PRO A 138 -12.17 9.79 7.46
C PRO A 138 -12.42 10.75 8.62
N ASP A 139 -13.10 10.27 9.65
CA ASP A 139 -13.10 10.90 10.97
C ASP A 139 -12.20 10.12 11.97
N VAL A 140 -12.09 10.62 13.20
CA VAL A 140 -11.23 10.02 14.23
C VAL A 140 -11.64 8.57 14.54
N ASN A 141 -12.92 8.23 14.51
CA ASN A 141 -13.39 6.87 14.80
C ASN A 141 -13.04 5.92 13.67
N ASP A 142 -13.10 6.36 12.42
CA ASP A 142 -12.72 5.54 11.26
C ASP A 142 -11.23 5.14 11.33
N ILE A 143 -10.38 6.08 11.75
CA ILE A 143 -8.94 5.84 11.95
C ILE A 143 -8.68 4.90 13.14
N GLU A 144 -9.40 5.08 14.26
CA GLU A 144 -9.26 4.18 15.41
C GLU A 144 -9.81 2.76 15.13
N ASP A 145 -10.88 2.62 14.35
CA ASP A 145 -11.38 1.32 13.86
C ASP A 145 -10.30 0.58 13.07
N TYR A 146 -9.66 1.26 12.11
CA TYR A 146 -8.54 0.68 11.37
C TYR A 146 -7.38 0.28 12.29
N LYS A 147 -6.95 1.18 13.18
CA LYS A 147 -5.80 0.95 14.08
C LYS A 147 -6.02 -0.18 15.07
N GLY A 148 -7.27 -0.42 15.46
CA GLY A 148 -7.68 -1.52 16.34
C GLY A 148 -7.33 -2.90 15.76
N VAL A 149 -7.37 -3.05 14.44
CA VAL A 149 -7.10 -4.32 13.75
C VAL A 149 -5.71 -4.34 13.10
N TRP A 150 -5.37 -3.28 12.37
CA TRP A 150 -4.26 -3.30 11.40
C TRP A 150 -2.99 -2.58 11.89
N GLY A 151 -3.07 -1.88 13.01
CA GLY A 151 -1.97 -1.09 13.54
C GLY A 151 -1.95 0.33 13.02
N ASP A 152 -0.88 1.08 13.30
CA ASP A 152 -0.78 2.48 12.90
C ASP A 152 -1.02 2.67 11.39
N ASP A 153 -1.77 3.71 11.04
CA ASP A 153 -2.25 4.02 9.68
C ASP A 153 -1.17 4.63 8.77
N TYR A 154 -0.08 5.13 9.37
CA TYR A 154 1.14 5.55 8.69
C TYR A 154 2.34 5.31 9.61
N PHE A 155 3.49 4.97 9.02
CA PHE A 155 4.71 4.59 9.74
C PHE A 155 5.89 4.43 8.79
N SER A 156 7.08 4.19 9.34
CA SER A 156 8.26 3.81 8.56
C SER A 156 8.93 2.55 9.11
N PHE A 157 9.73 1.91 8.26
CA PHE A 157 10.57 0.78 8.63
C PHE A 157 11.78 0.68 7.73
N VAL A 158 12.80 -0.08 8.15
CA VAL A 158 14.04 -0.28 7.40
C VAL A 158 14.30 -1.76 7.18
N VAL A 159 14.61 -2.14 5.93
CA VAL A 159 15.05 -3.49 5.56
C VAL A 159 16.30 -3.37 4.71
N ASN A 160 17.38 -4.06 5.08
CA ASN A 160 18.65 -4.03 4.34
C ASN A 160 19.10 -2.60 4.00
N ARG A 161 19.08 -1.68 4.99
CA ARG A 161 19.41 -0.25 4.79
C ARG A 161 18.54 0.49 3.74
N VAL A 162 17.39 -0.05 3.34
CA VAL A 162 16.37 0.67 2.57
C VAL A 162 15.26 1.07 3.51
N ARG A 163 14.93 2.36 3.54
CA ARG A 163 13.79 2.87 4.28
C ARG A 163 12.51 2.77 3.45
N PHE A 164 11.44 2.37 4.09
CA PHE A 164 10.11 2.35 3.52
C PHE A 164 9.21 3.29 4.31
N LEU A 165 8.54 4.20 3.62
CA LEU A 165 7.54 5.11 4.18
C LEU A 165 6.15 4.62 3.80
N VAL A 166 5.31 4.33 4.77
CA VAL A 166 3.92 3.93 4.58
C VAL A 166 3.04 5.12 4.90
N LEU A 167 2.32 5.62 3.89
CA LEU A 167 1.49 6.82 3.99
C LEU A 167 0.00 6.47 4.01
N ASN A 168 -0.76 7.13 4.88
CA ASN A 168 -2.20 7.21 4.78
C ASN A 168 -2.58 8.35 3.82
N THR A 169 -2.89 8.02 2.57
CA THR A 169 -3.24 9.01 1.55
C THR A 169 -4.60 9.66 1.73
N GLN A 170 -5.48 9.14 2.60
CA GLN A 170 -6.78 9.77 2.82
C GLN A 170 -6.67 11.14 3.48
N TYR A 171 -5.63 11.38 4.28
CA TYR A 171 -5.32 12.72 4.79
C TYR A 171 -4.88 13.72 3.71
N LEU A 172 -4.40 13.24 2.57
CA LEU A 172 -4.01 14.10 1.44
C LEU A 172 -5.17 14.28 0.46
N TRP A 173 -6.10 13.33 0.44
CA TRP A 173 -7.30 13.33 -0.38
C TRP A 173 -8.36 14.28 0.20
N ASP A 174 -8.82 14.02 1.42
CA ASP A 174 -9.76 14.88 2.14
C ASP A 174 -9.67 14.64 3.66
N ASP A 175 -9.16 15.65 4.38
CA ASP A 175 -8.99 15.63 5.83
C ASP A 175 -10.04 16.47 6.58
N SER A 176 -11.12 16.87 5.92
CA SER A 176 -12.08 17.84 6.46
C SER A 176 -12.71 17.46 7.81
N LYS A 177 -12.73 16.17 8.14
CA LYS A 177 -13.24 15.64 9.42
C LYS A 177 -12.15 15.18 10.40
N CYS A 178 -10.88 15.26 10.02
CA CYS A 178 -9.75 14.77 10.82
C CYS A 178 -8.51 15.67 10.72
N VAL A 179 -8.69 16.98 10.57
CA VAL A 179 -7.63 17.97 10.35
C VAL A 179 -6.45 17.85 11.33
N SER A 180 -6.72 17.56 12.61
CA SER A 180 -5.65 17.38 13.61
C SER A 180 -4.78 16.15 13.30
N LEU A 181 -5.38 15.02 12.94
CA LEU A 181 -4.66 13.79 12.58
C LEU A 181 -3.87 13.99 11.27
N ALA A 182 -4.44 14.69 10.30
CA ALA A 182 -3.74 15.03 9.07
C ALA A 182 -2.56 15.98 9.31
N SER A 183 -2.68 16.92 10.27
CA SER A 183 -1.56 17.77 10.69
C SER A 183 -0.45 16.97 11.35
N GLU A 184 -0.77 16.00 12.22
CA GLU A 184 0.21 15.09 12.82
C GLU A 184 0.91 14.24 11.77
N PHE A 185 0.17 13.71 10.79
CA PHE A 185 0.73 12.98 9.65
C PHE A 185 1.72 13.83 8.85
N ARG A 186 1.37 15.08 8.54
CA ARG A 186 2.26 16.01 7.81
C ARG A 186 3.50 16.36 8.63
N GLN A 187 3.35 16.57 9.94
CA GLN A 187 4.50 16.79 10.81
C GLN A 187 5.43 15.58 10.82
N TRP A 188 4.89 14.38 11.02
CA TRP A 188 5.65 13.14 10.98
C TRP A 188 6.37 12.94 9.64
N LEU A 189 5.70 13.20 8.51
CA LEU A 189 6.32 13.10 7.19
C LEU A 189 7.51 14.07 7.05
N ASN A 190 7.36 15.32 7.48
CA ASN A 190 8.46 16.29 7.49
C ASN A 190 9.63 15.82 8.37
N GLU A 191 9.35 15.24 9.53
CA GLU A 191 10.38 14.66 10.40
C GLU A 191 11.11 13.50 9.70
N GLN A 192 10.39 12.59 9.04
CA GLN A 192 11.01 11.52 8.25
C GLN A 192 11.89 12.09 7.13
N LEU A 193 11.42 13.10 6.40
CA LEU A 193 12.18 13.70 5.31
C LEU A 193 13.42 14.46 5.80
N SER A 194 13.45 14.89 7.06
CA SER A 194 14.62 15.54 7.67
C SER A 194 15.73 14.57 8.10
N MET A 195 15.45 13.26 8.15
CA MET A 195 16.42 12.23 8.53
C MET A 195 17.52 12.13 7.47
N LYS A 196 18.78 12.02 7.92
CA LYS A 196 19.95 12.01 7.03
C LYS A 196 20.22 10.62 6.46
N ASN A 197 20.82 10.59 5.27
CA ASN A 197 21.21 9.39 4.51
C ASN A 197 22.25 8.48 5.20
N GLU A 198 22.78 8.85 6.38
CA GLU A 198 23.67 7.96 7.13
C GLU A 198 22.91 6.71 7.64
N ASP A 199 21.59 6.85 7.86
CA ASP A 199 20.72 5.82 8.42
C ASP A 199 20.24 4.77 7.38
N PHE A 200 20.20 5.13 6.09
CA PHE A 200 19.72 4.26 4.99
C PHE A 200 20.25 4.75 3.63
N ASP A 201 20.38 3.83 2.68
CA ASP A 201 20.98 4.07 1.36
C ASP A 201 19.96 4.62 0.35
N MET A 202 18.67 4.33 0.53
CA MET A 202 17.57 4.80 -0.30
C MET A 202 16.23 4.75 0.45
N SER A 203 15.21 5.44 -0.07
CA SER A 203 13.84 5.36 0.43
C SER A 203 12.83 4.97 -0.66
N VAL A 204 11.78 4.26 -0.27
CA VAL A 204 10.63 3.88 -1.12
C VAL A 204 9.34 4.24 -0.38
N VAL A 205 8.32 4.70 -1.10
CA VAL A 205 7.01 5.04 -0.54
C VAL A 205 5.97 3.99 -0.90
N PHE A 206 5.14 3.61 0.06
CA PHE A 206 3.90 2.85 -0.12
C PHE A 206 2.72 3.73 0.27
N GLN A 207 1.69 3.74 -0.58
CA GLN A 207 0.44 4.44 -0.33
C GLN A 207 -0.72 3.72 -1.02
N HIS A 208 -1.94 4.25 -0.92
CA HIS A 208 -3.10 3.68 -1.59
C HIS A 208 -3.50 4.47 -2.85
N ILE A 209 -3.87 5.76 -2.74
CA ILE A 209 -4.27 6.58 -3.88
C ILE A 209 -2.99 7.09 -4.59
N PRO A 210 -2.83 6.90 -5.91
CA PRO A 210 -1.66 7.41 -6.62
C PRO A 210 -1.65 8.94 -6.67
N PHE A 211 -0.46 9.53 -6.74
CA PHE A 211 -0.34 10.98 -6.86
C PHE A 211 -0.90 11.49 -8.20
N PHE A 212 -0.60 10.81 -9.31
CA PHE A 212 -1.05 11.15 -10.65
C PHE A 212 -1.04 9.92 -11.55
N LEU A 213 -1.77 9.96 -12.66
CA LEU A 213 -1.97 8.83 -13.56
C LEU A 213 -1.24 9.02 -14.89
N ASP A 214 -1.32 10.21 -15.46
CA ASP A 214 -0.68 10.57 -16.73
C ASP A 214 0.22 11.79 -16.55
N ASN A 215 -0.30 12.83 -15.90
CA ASN A 215 0.42 14.09 -15.76
C ASN A 215 0.25 14.68 -14.34
N ILE A 216 1.32 15.22 -13.76
CA ILE A 216 1.26 15.91 -12.46
C ILE A 216 0.30 17.13 -12.47
N ASP A 217 -0.01 17.67 -13.65
CA ASP A 217 -0.93 18.78 -13.89
C ASP A 217 -2.34 18.33 -14.29
N GLU A 218 -2.63 17.02 -14.33
CA GLU A 218 -3.95 16.51 -14.68
C GLU A 218 -5.03 17.02 -13.70
N PRO A 219 -6.31 17.11 -14.11
CA PRO A 219 -7.39 17.48 -13.21
C PRO A 219 -7.50 16.58 -11.99
N ASP A 220 -8.07 17.11 -10.92
CA ASP A 220 -8.42 16.32 -9.74
C ASP A 220 -9.57 15.38 -10.10
N ASP A 221 -9.40 14.09 -9.79
CA ASP A 221 -10.33 13.02 -10.08
C ASP A 221 -10.23 11.98 -8.97
N TYR A 222 -11.28 11.17 -8.75
CA TYR A 222 -11.40 10.12 -7.72
C TYR A 222 -10.14 9.26 -7.59
N PHE A 223 -9.43 9.06 -8.70
CA PHE A 223 -8.27 8.19 -8.78
C PHE A 223 -6.92 8.86 -8.47
N ASN A 224 -6.85 10.16 -8.18
CA ASN A 224 -5.57 10.85 -7.97
C ASN A 224 -5.56 11.90 -6.84
N ILE A 225 -4.48 11.96 -6.06
CA ILE A 225 -4.36 12.96 -4.98
C ILE A 225 -4.57 14.39 -5.51
N PRO A 226 -5.35 15.26 -4.84
CA PRO A 226 -5.59 16.63 -5.28
C PRO A 226 -4.30 17.38 -5.67
N LYS A 227 -4.35 18.15 -6.75
CA LYS A 227 -3.21 18.77 -7.43
C LYS A 227 -2.31 19.57 -6.51
N LYS A 228 -2.91 20.31 -5.59
CA LYS A 228 -2.19 21.08 -4.58
C LYS A 228 -1.32 20.15 -3.71
N CYS A 229 -1.92 19.10 -3.16
CA CYS A 229 -1.26 18.12 -2.29
C CYS A 229 -0.22 17.30 -3.06
N ARG A 230 -0.57 16.75 -4.24
CA ARG A 230 0.34 15.88 -5.00
C ARG A 230 1.63 16.60 -5.38
N LYS A 231 1.54 17.88 -5.79
CA LYS A 231 2.70 18.68 -6.16
C LYS A 231 3.60 18.99 -4.96
N GLU A 232 2.99 19.39 -3.84
CA GLU A 232 3.70 19.67 -2.59
C GLU A 232 4.50 18.44 -2.14
N ILE A 233 3.83 17.29 -2.03
CA ILE A 233 4.45 16.05 -1.52
C ILE A 233 5.47 15.49 -2.50
N ILE A 234 5.19 15.44 -3.81
CA ILE A 234 6.18 14.97 -4.80
C ILE A 234 7.43 15.85 -4.76
N HIS A 235 7.28 17.18 -4.67
CA HIS A 235 8.43 18.08 -4.58
C HIS A 235 9.27 17.80 -3.31
N GLN A 236 8.63 17.59 -2.17
CA GLN A 236 9.31 17.22 -0.93
C GLN A 236 10.03 15.86 -1.04
N LEU A 237 9.37 14.83 -1.58
CA LEU A 237 9.95 13.50 -1.77
C LEU A 237 11.16 13.57 -2.72
N TYR A 238 10.98 14.22 -3.86
CA TYR A 238 12.00 14.32 -4.90
C TYR A 238 13.26 15.04 -4.41
N ASN A 239 13.10 16.17 -3.72
CA ASN A 239 14.23 16.94 -3.16
C ASN A 239 14.99 16.17 -2.05
N ASN A 240 14.36 15.15 -1.45
CA ASN A 240 14.99 14.26 -0.49
C ASN A 240 15.47 12.93 -1.12
N GLY A 241 15.58 12.86 -2.44
CA GLY A 241 16.11 11.71 -3.16
C GLY A 241 15.18 10.49 -3.17
N ILE A 242 13.87 10.69 -2.95
CA ILE A 242 12.87 9.62 -2.92
C ILE A 242 12.15 9.58 -4.27
N TYR A 243 12.48 8.56 -5.08
CA TYR A 243 12.06 8.49 -6.48
C TYR A 243 11.05 7.37 -6.79
N TYR A 244 10.70 6.51 -5.85
CA TYR A 244 9.80 5.38 -6.11
C TYR A 244 8.62 5.36 -5.13
N THR A 245 7.42 5.39 -5.69
CA THR A 245 6.16 5.28 -4.94
C THR A 245 5.30 4.18 -5.52
N PHE A 246 4.81 3.28 -4.68
CA PHE A 246 3.87 2.22 -5.04
C PHE A 246 2.47 2.51 -4.50
N SER A 247 1.45 2.16 -5.29
CA SER A 247 0.05 2.32 -4.89
C SER A 247 -0.88 1.20 -5.35
N GLY A 248 -2.09 1.20 -4.80
CA GLY A 248 -3.26 0.43 -5.27
C GLY A 248 -4.29 1.36 -5.90
N HIS A 249 -5.55 1.25 -5.48
CA HIS A 249 -6.71 2.12 -5.77
C HIS A 249 -7.23 2.08 -7.22
N LEU A 250 -6.35 1.93 -8.20
CA LEU A 250 -6.76 1.98 -9.61
C LEU A 250 -7.40 0.69 -10.10
N HIS A 251 -7.20 -0.42 -9.38
CA HIS A 251 -7.50 -1.77 -9.86
C HIS A 251 -6.88 -2.05 -11.25
N LYS A 252 -5.82 -1.31 -11.59
CA LYS A 252 -5.12 -1.31 -12.87
C LYS A 252 -3.62 -1.12 -12.67
N ASN A 253 -2.85 -1.72 -13.56
CA ASN A 253 -1.43 -1.45 -13.69
C ASN A 253 -1.24 -0.10 -14.35
N ASN A 254 -0.52 0.79 -13.65
CA ASN A 254 -0.09 2.04 -14.23
C ASN A 254 1.33 2.36 -13.75
N VAL A 255 2.24 2.63 -14.67
CA VAL A 255 3.63 2.97 -14.37
C VAL A 255 3.97 4.23 -15.14
N ILE A 256 4.06 5.33 -14.42
CA ILE A 256 4.27 6.65 -15.01
C ILE A 256 5.44 7.35 -14.30
N THR A 257 6.20 8.13 -15.06
CA THR A 257 7.36 8.85 -14.56
C THR A 257 7.21 10.35 -14.71
N TYR A 258 7.73 11.10 -13.75
CA TYR A 258 7.78 12.55 -13.75
C TYR A 258 9.17 13.06 -13.35
N THR A 259 9.65 14.12 -14.01
CA THR A 259 10.87 14.82 -13.62
C THR A 259 10.53 16.30 -13.39
N PRO A 260 10.70 16.83 -12.16
CA PRO A 260 10.50 18.25 -11.88
C PRO A 260 11.35 19.15 -12.77
N ARG A 261 10.75 20.27 -13.22
CA ARG A 261 11.42 21.27 -14.08
C ARG A 261 12.23 22.29 -13.28
N GLU A 262 11.70 22.74 -12.14
CA GLU A 262 12.36 23.69 -11.25
C GLU A 262 13.31 22.91 -10.35
N ARG A 263 14.61 22.97 -10.67
CA ARG A 263 15.67 22.40 -9.85
C ARG A 263 16.24 23.50 -8.99
N ASP A 264 16.38 23.24 -7.70
CA ASP A 264 17.29 24.05 -6.89
C ASP A 264 18.72 23.87 -7.44
N SER A 265 19.43 24.97 -7.63
CA SER A 265 20.68 25.01 -8.43
C SER A 265 21.86 24.24 -7.80
N ASN A 266 21.66 23.68 -6.61
CA ASN A 266 22.62 22.88 -5.85
C ASN A 266 22.45 21.35 -5.99
N VAL A 267 21.51 20.89 -6.83
CA VAL A 267 21.19 19.45 -6.96
C VAL A 267 21.98 18.81 -8.12
N LYS A 268 22.61 17.65 -7.86
CA LYS A 268 23.53 16.94 -8.79
C LYS A 268 22.83 16.53 -10.09
N ARG A 269 23.58 16.42 -11.18
CA ARG A 269 23.08 16.23 -12.56
C ARG A 269 22.57 14.82 -12.90
N ASP A 270 22.67 13.85 -11.99
CA ASP A 270 22.39 12.43 -12.25
C ASP A 270 21.16 11.89 -11.49
N GLU A 271 20.06 12.64 -11.42
CA GLU A 271 18.87 12.19 -10.67
C GLU A 271 17.93 11.32 -11.50
N LEU A 272 17.32 10.34 -10.83
CA LEU A 272 16.30 9.46 -11.40
C LEU A 272 14.96 10.20 -11.54
N PRO A 273 14.13 9.85 -12.54
CA PRO A 273 12.76 10.33 -12.57
C PRO A 273 11.95 9.78 -11.39
N PHE A 274 11.02 10.58 -10.85
CA PHE A 274 10.03 10.10 -9.90
C PHE A 274 9.11 9.10 -10.61
N SER A 275 8.98 7.90 -10.05
CA SER A 275 8.21 6.78 -10.59
C SER A 275 7.00 6.52 -9.70
N MET A 276 5.81 6.74 -10.25
CA MET A 276 4.52 6.36 -9.65
C MET A 276 4.11 5.00 -10.22
N ILE A 277 4.05 3.99 -9.37
CA ILE A 277 3.87 2.58 -9.73
C ILE A 277 2.59 2.04 -9.07
N SER A 278 1.47 2.08 -9.78
CA SER A 278 0.21 1.50 -9.33
C SER A 278 0.12 0.03 -9.74
N SER A 279 -0.25 -0.84 -8.79
CA SER A 279 -0.47 -2.27 -9.02
C SER A 279 -1.95 -2.53 -9.22
N SER A 280 -2.31 -3.37 -10.19
CA SER A 280 -3.68 -3.84 -10.30
C SER A 280 -4.06 -4.74 -9.12
N SER A 281 -5.36 -4.82 -8.85
CA SER A 281 -5.93 -5.55 -7.72
C SER A 281 -5.60 -7.03 -7.77
N VAL A 282 -5.37 -7.62 -6.59
CA VAL A 282 -5.24 -9.08 -6.43
C VAL A 282 -6.57 -9.82 -6.68
N CYS A 283 -7.71 -9.11 -6.65
CA CYS A 283 -9.05 -9.70 -6.72
C CYS A 283 -9.85 -9.21 -7.93
N VAL A 284 -10.29 -7.94 -7.95
CA VAL A 284 -11.19 -7.36 -8.94
C VAL A 284 -10.43 -6.34 -9.78
N GLN A 285 -10.30 -6.52 -11.10
CA GLN A 285 -9.56 -5.57 -11.94
C GLN A 285 -10.54 -4.68 -12.70
N LEU A 286 -10.07 -3.49 -13.07
CA LEU A 286 -10.76 -2.65 -14.03
C LEU A 286 -10.04 -2.73 -15.37
N GLY A 287 -10.78 -2.70 -16.48
CA GLY A 287 -10.17 -2.82 -17.82
C GLY A 287 -9.67 -4.24 -18.13
N ASP A 288 -8.55 -4.33 -18.85
CA ASP A 288 -8.04 -5.61 -19.39
C ASP A 288 -7.01 -6.31 -18.49
N ASP A 289 -6.66 -5.71 -17.35
CA ASP A 289 -5.73 -6.32 -16.39
C ASP A 289 -6.31 -7.61 -15.79
N GLN A 290 -5.42 -8.50 -15.37
CA GLN A 290 -5.76 -9.75 -14.69
C GLN A 290 -5.39 -9.66 -13.21
N PRO A 291 -6.05 -10.43 -12.33
CA PRO A 291 -5.65 -10.50 -10.92
C PRO A 291 -4.19 -10.89 -10.80
N GLY A 292 -3.46 -10.30 -9.87
CA GLY A 292 -2.00 -10.39 -9.91
C GLY A 292 -1.28 -9.86 -8.68
N ILE A 293 0.03 -10.06 -8.68
CA ILE A 293 0.97 -9.59 -7.67
C ILE A 293 2.10 -8.83 -8.36
N ARG A 294 2.69 -7.82 -7.70
CA ARG A 294 3.89 -7.17 -8.20
C ARG A 294 5.12 -7.62 -7.42
N LEU A 295 6.08 -8.22 -8.11
CA LEU A 295 7.39 -8.57 -7.53
C LEU A 295 8.35 -7.41 -7.75
N VAL A 296 9.02 -6.97 -6.69
CA VAL A 296 10.00 -5.89 -6.71
C VAL A 296 11.34 -6.43 -6.23
N ARG A 297 12.42 -6.06 -6.92
CA ARG A 297 13.80 -6.36 -6.55
C ARG A 297 14.59 -5.07 -6.41
N ILE A 298 15.31 -4.94 -5.30
CA ILE A 298 16.27 -3.87 -5.07
C ILE A 298 17.68 -4.45 -5.15
N ASN A 299 18.54 -3.82 -5.94
CA ASN A 299 19.97 -4.09 -6.02
C ASN A 299 20.76 -2.92 -5.42
N ARG A 300 21.27 -3.08 -4.20
CA ARG A 300 21.92 -2.00 -3.44
C ARG A 300 23.33 -1.69 -3.90
N LEU A 301 23.97 -2.62 -4.62
CA LEU A 301 25.28 -2.42 -5.20
C LEU A 301 25.25 -1.69 -6.56
N ALA A 302 24.09 -1.22 -7.01
CA ALA A 302 24.01 -0.39 -8.20
C ALA A 302 24.78 0.92 -7.96
N THR A 303 25.98 1.03 -8.55
CA THR A 303 26.87 2.18 -8.33
C THR A 303 26.62 3.34 -9.31
N ASN A 304 25.81 3.12 -10.34
CA ASN A 304 25.50 4.08 -11.40
C ASN A 304 23.99 4.27 -11.57
N VAL A 305 23.58 5.49 -11.86
CA VAL A 305 22.16 5.88 -12.07
C VAL A 305 21.55 5.17 -13.29
N SER A 306 22.36 4.74 -14.25
CA SER A 306 21.92 3.92 -15.39
C SER A 306 21.58 2.48 -15.02
N GLU A 307 22.07 1.98 -13.88
CA GLU A 307 21.68 0.69 -13.31
C GLU A 307 20.52 0.94 -12.36
N ASN A 308 19.29 0.89 -12.87
CA ASN A 308 18.09 1.13 -12.08
C ASN A 308 18.09 0.22 -10.83
N CYS A 309 18.30 0.82 -9.65
CA CYS A 309 18.47 0.14 -8.36
C CYS A 309 17.23 -0.69 -8.00
N LEU A 310 16.06 -0.20 -8.39
CA LEU A 310 14.77 -0.87 -8.21
C LEU A 310 14.25 -1.37 -9.57
N LYS A 311 13.88 -2.65 -9.62
CA LYS A 311 13.18 -3.27 -10.75
C LYS A 311 11.90 -3.92 -10.26
N HIS A 312 10.85 -3.90 -11.06
CA HIS A 312 9.60 -4.55 -10.71
C HIS A 312 8.92 -5.19 -11.92
N VAL A 313 8.10 -6.20 -11.67
CA VAL A 313 7.27 -6.87 -12.67
C VAL A 313 5.92 -7.21 -12.06
N TYR A 314 4.84 -7.04 -12.83
CA TYR A 314 3.50 -7.50 -12.44
C TYR A 314 3.28 -8.91 -13.00
N TRP A 315 2.81 -9.82 -12.18
CA TRP A 315 2.57 -11.22 -12.53
C TRP A 315 1.12 -11.58 -12.27
N SER A 316 0.42 -12.02 -13.31
CA SER A 316 -0.98 -12.43 -13.20
C SER A 316 -1.13 -13.78 -12.48
N LEU A 317 -2.16 -13.89 -11.64
CA LEU A 317 -2.65 -15.11 -11.00
C LEU A 317 -3.50 -15.99 -11.93
N ALA A 318 -3.79 -15.53 -13.15
CA ALA A 318 -4.54 -16.30 -14.13
C ALA A 318 -3.82 -17.64 -14.40
N LEU A 319 -4.57 -18.74 -14.30
CA LEU A 319 -4.06 -20.07 -14.67
C LEU A 319 -3.72 -20.03 -16.16
N SER A 320 -2.53 -20.52 -16.51
CA SER A 320 -2.27 -20.84 -17.91
C SER A 320 -3.30 -21.88 -18.35
N THR A 321 -3.87 -21.74 -19.54
CA THR A 321 -4.83 -22.68 -20.13
C THR A 321 -4.27 -24.09 -20.38
N LEU A 322 -3.07 -24.40 -19.87
CA LEU A 322 -2.37 -25.67 -20.01
C LEU A 322 -2.55 -26.62 -18.81
N ASP A 323 -3.28 -26.21 -17.76
CA ASP A 323 -3.54 -27.05 -16.58
C ASP A 323 -4.99 -27.59 -16.50
N TYR A 324 -5.64 -27.83 -17.65
CA TYR A 324 -6.91 -28.59 -17.74
C TYR A 324 -6.76 -29.86 -18.58
#